data_AF-A0A6G0VS19-F1
#
_entry.id   AF-A0A6G0VS19-F1
#
_cell.length_a   1.000
_cell.length_b   1.000
_cell.length_c   1.000
_cell.angle_alpha   90.00
_cell.angle_beta   90.00
_cell.angle_gamma   90.00
#
_symmetry.space_group_name_H-M   'P 1'
#
loop_
_entity.id
_entity.type
_entity.pdbx_description
1 polymer ?
#
loop_
_entity_poly.entity_id
_entity_poly.type
_entity_poly.pdbx_seq_one_letter_code
_entity_poly.pdbx_strand_id
1 'polypeptide(L)'
;MVQSNLSPIELLKFVINTGDFAPNVCLALRILLTLPVTVASGERSFSKLKLIKTYLRSTMVQDRLSGLAMIAIEHELAEQLNDVDVVKDFSNTKARKCNFNR
;
A
#
# COMPACT_ATOMS: atom_id res chain seq x y z
N MET A 1 -18.01 18.68 29.03
CA MET A 1 -16.88 19.51 28.55
C MET A 1 -16.02 18.63 27.66
N VAL A 2 -16.04 18.87 26.33
CA VAL A 2 -15.22 18.13 25.37
C VAL A 2 -13.76 18.50 25.64
N GLN A 3 -12.92 17.52 25.97
CA GLN A 3 -11.50 17.71 26.20
C GLN A 3 -10.82 18.19 24.92
N SER A 4 -10.03 19.26 25.02
CA SER A 4 -9.56 20.09 23.90
C SER A 4 -8.43 19.49 23.05
N ASN A 5 -8.08 18.21 23.21
CA ASN A 5 -6.98 17.57 22.47
C ASN A 5 -7.25 16.08 22.15
N LEU A 6 -8.40 15.72 21.57
CA LEU A 6 -8.59 14.35 21.05
C LEU A 6 -7.88 14.17 19.70
N SER A 7 -7.15 13.06 19.53
CA SER A 7 -6.58 12.69 18.24
C SER A 7 -7.72 12.48 17.22
N PRO A 8 -7.56 12.92 15.95
CA PRO A 8 -8.56 12.71 14.90
C PRO A 8 -9.02 11.24 14.76
N ILE A 9 -8.13 10.29 15.04
CA ILE A 9 -8.43 8.85 15.00
C ILE A 9 -9.30 8.41 16.19
N GLU A 10 -9.04 8.96 17.38
CA GLU A 10 -9.81 8.69 18.59
C GLU A 10 -11.21 9.29 18.48
N LEU A 11 -11.31 10.48 17.89
CA LEU A 11 -12.58 11.14 17.61
C LEU A 11 -13.42 10.34 16.60
N LEU A 12 -12.81 9.79 15.55
CA LEU A 12 -13.50 8.89 14.62
C LEU A 12 -14.02 7.62 15.33
N LYS A 13 -13.19 6.98 16.16
CA LYS A 13 -13.61 5.79 16.93
C LYS A 13 -14.77 6.11 17.88
N PHE A 14 -14.71 7.26 18.54
CA PHE A 14 -15.78 7.72 19.42
C PHE A 14 -17.10 7.91 18.67
N VAL A 15 -17.07 8.58 17.50
CA VAL A 15 -18.26 8.85 16.66
C VAL A 15 -18.86 7.55 16.11
N ILE A 16 -18.04 6.56 15.72
CA ILE A 16 -18.53 5.25 15.28
C ILE A 16 -19.22 4.50 16.43
N ASN A 17 -18.66 4.59 17.64
CA ASN A 17 -19.16 3.85 18.81
C ASN A 17 -20.39 4.52 19.47
N THR A 18 -20.63 5.81 19.22
CA THR A 18 -21.77 6.55 19.78
C THR A 18 -23.08 6.39 18.99
N GLY A 19 -23.05 5.71 17.84
CA GLY A 19 -24.24 5.35 17.07
C GLY A 19 -24.87 6.54 16.33
N ASP A 20 -24.81 6.50 14.99
CA ASP A 20 -25.60 7.20 13.96
C ASP A 20 -25.96 8.70 14.10
N PHE A 21 -25.43 9.41 15.11
CA PHE A 21 -25.85 10.80 15.38
C PHE A 21 -25.43 11.80 14.31
N ALA A 22 -24.51 11.44 13.41
CA ALA A 22 -24.06 12.29 12.33
C ALA A 22 -23.35 11.50 11.22
N PRO A 23 -24.09 10.80 10.32
CA PRO A 23 -23.48 10.04 9.22
C PRO A 23 -22.60 10.92 8.32
N ASN A 24 -22.99 12.18 8.10
CA ASN A 24 -22.23 13.14 7.31
C ASN A 24 -20.90 13.57 7.99
N VAL A 25 -20.88 13.68 9.31
CA VAL A 25 -19.65 14.03 10.06
C VAL A 25 -18.69 12.85 10.07
N CYS A 26 -19.21 11.63 10.25
CA CYS A 26 -18.40 10.41 10.12
C CYS A 26 -17.80 10.30 8.71
N LEU A 27 -18.59 10.55 7.67
CA LEU A 27 -18.10 10.56 6.29
C LEU A 27 -17.04 11.65 6.06
N ALA A 28 -17.28 12.88 6.52
CA ALA A 28 -16.32 13.98 6.39
C ALA A 28 -15.00 13.68 7.12
N LEU A 29 -15.05 13.10 8.33
CA LEU A 29 -13.85 12.70 9.08
C LEU A 29 -13.09 11.57 8.39
N ARG A 30 -13.79 10.57 7.85
CA ARG A 30 -13.17 9.49 7.06
C ARG A 30 -12.51 10.04 5.80
N ILE A 31 -13.18 10.93 5.07
CA ILE A 31 -12.59 11.61 3.91
C ILE A 31 -11.36 12.40 4.36
N LEU A 32 -11.46 13.23 5.40
CA LEU A 32 -10.33 14.02 5.90
C LEU A 32 -9.11 13.17 6.29
N LEU A 33 -9.33 12.01 6.93
CA LEU A 33 -8.27 11.10 7.36
C LEU A 33 -7.68 10.24 6.23
N THR A 34 -8.45 10.00 5.17
CA THR A 34 -8.01 9.24 3.98
C THR A 34 -7.44 10.13 2.88
N LEU A 35 -7.80 11.41 2.88
CA LEU A 35 -7.14 12.39 2.02
C LEU A 35 -5.65 12.35 2.31
N PRO A 36 -4.80 12.23 1.29
CA PRO A 36 -3.36 12.33 1.47
C PRO A 36 -3.04 13.75 1.92
N VAL A 37 -3.10 14.00 3.22
CA VAL A 37 -2.75 15.29 3.85
C VAL A 37 -1.28 15.64 3.57
N THR A 38 -0.46 14.66 3.19
CA THR A 38 0.96 14.86 2.95
C THR A 38 1.33 14.60 1.49
N VAL A 39 1.60 15.67 0.75
CA VAL A 39 2.28 15.63 -0.56
C VAL A 39 3.59 14.83 -0.45
N ALA A 40 4.24 14.88 0.72
CA ALA A 40 5.45 14.17 1.06
C ALA A 40 5.37 12.64 0.85
N SER A 41 4.22 11.99 1.06
CA SER A 41 4.08 10.54 0.84
C SER A 41 4.17 10.19 -0.65
N GLY A 42 3.50 10.99 -1.49
CA GLY A 42 3.58 10.89 -2.94
C GLY A 42 5.00 11.21 -3.44
N GLU A 43 5.61 12.28 -2.95
CA GLU A 43 7.00 12.67 -3.29
C GLU A 43 8.01 11.59 -2.92
N ARG A 44 7.87 10.97 -1.74
CA ARG A 44 8.70 9.84 -1.31
C ARG A 44 8.55 8.65 -2.27
N SER A 45 7.32 8.34 -2.68
CA SER A 45 7.03 7.27 -3.63
C SER A 45 7.63 7.55 -5.02
N PHE A 46 7.51 8.78 -5.52
CA PHE A 46 8.14 9.21 -6.78
C PHE A 46 9.67 9.24 -6.70
N SER A 47 10.24 9.56 -5.54
CA SER A 47 11.68 9.50 -5.30
C SER A 47 12.20 8.06 -5.39
N LYS A 48 11.50 7.10 -4.78
CA LYS A 48 11.82 5.66 -4.91
C LYS A 48 11.75 5.19 -6.36
N LEU A 49 10.69 5.57 -7.09
CA LEU A 49 10.55 5.30 -8.51
C LEU A 49 11.72 5.85 -9.34
N LYS A 50 12.14 7.09 -9.06
CA LYS A 50 13.30 7.72 -9.71
C LYS A 50 14.59 6.95 -9.43
N LEU A 51 14.82 6.53 -8.18
CA LEU A 51 15.97 5.71 -7.81
C LEU A 51 15.97 4.37 -8.56
N ILE A 52 14.84 3.67 -8.63
CA ILE A 52 14.71 2.41 -9.37
C ILE A 52 15.10 2.59 -10.84
N LYS A 53 14.53 3.59 -11.52
CA LYS A 53 14.85 3.89 -12.92
C LYS A 53 16.32 4.23 -13.14
N THR A 54 16.89 5.01 -12.21
CA THR A 54 18.28 5.48 -12.32
C THR A 54 19.26 4.35 -12.09
N TYR A 55 19.05 3.53 -11.05
CA TYR A 55 19.89 2.39 -10.71
C TYR A 55 19.87 1.33 -11.82
N LEU A 56 18.68 0.99 -12.33
CA LEU A 56 18.54 -0.02 -13.38
C LEU A 56 18.84 0.50 -14.79
N ARG A 57 18.96 1.82 -14.98
CA ARG A 57 19.21 2.52 -16.25
C ARG A 57 18.47 1.87 -17.44
N SER A 58 17.16 1.63 -17.27
CA SER A 58 16.43 0.70 -18.15
C SER A 58 15.25 1.34 -18.88
N THR A 59 15.10 0.95 -20.15
CA THR A 59 13.84 1.03 -20.90
C THR A 59 13.02 -0.20 -20.52
N MET A 60 12.31 -0.13 -19.39
CA MET A 60 11.43 -1.22 -18.93
C MET A 60 9.97 -0.99 -19.31
N VAL A 61 9.26 -2.10 -19.52
CA VAL A 61 7.80 -2.14 -19.67
C VAL A 61 7.15 -1.71 -18.35
N GLN A 62 6.05 -0.96 -18.46
CA GLN A 62 5.37 -0.34 -17.33
C GLN A 62 4.98 -1.34 -16.24
N ASP A 63 4.53 -2.54 -16.59
CA ASP A 63 4.11 -3.56 -15.62
C ASP A 63 5.25 -4.03 -14.71
N ARG A 64 6.45 -4.20 -15.26
CA ARG A 64 7.62 -4.58 -14.46
C ARG A 64 8.06 -3.43 -13.57
N LEU A 65 8.00 -2.21 -14.08
CA LEU A 65 8.35 -1.01 -13.32
C LEU A 65 7.38 -0.77 -12.16
N SER A 66 6.07 -0.89 -12.40
CA SER A 66 5.05 -0.70 -11.38
C SER A 66 5.16 -1.77 -10.28
N GLY A 67 5.40 -3.04 -10.66
CA GLY A 67 5.65 -4.11 -9.68
C GLY A 67 6.87 -3.84 -8.80
N LEU A 68 7.99 -3.41 -9.38
CA LEU A 68 9.21 -3.12 -8.62
C LEU A 68 9.04 -1.88 -7.72
N ALA A 69 8.31 -0.87 -8.21
CA ALA A 69 7.98 0.31 -7.44
C ALA A 69 7.10 -0.01 -6.23
N MET A 70 6.09 -0.86 -6.43
CA MET A 70 5.20 -1.31 -5.37
C MET A 70 5.99 -2.01 -4.25
N ILE A 71 6.88 -2.93 -4.60
CA ILE A 71 7.75 -3.61 -3.61
C ILE A 71 8.65 -2.60 -2.88
N ALA A 72 9.21 -1.62 -3.58
CA ALA A 72 10.13 -0.64 -2.98
C ALA A 72 9.43 0.43 -2.12
N ILE A 73 8.18 0.77 -2.44
CA ILE A 73 7.36 1.70 -1.65
C ILE A 73 6.87 0.96 -0.40
N GLU A 74 6.28 -0.22 -0.58
CA GLU A 74 5.72 -1.07 0.47
C GLU A 74 6.77 -2.01 1.08
N HIS A 75 8.01 -1.55 1.20
CA HIS A 75 9.13 -2.40 1.62
C HIS A 75 8.92 -3.04 3.00
N GLU A 76 8.25 -2.34 3.94
CA GLU A 76 7.93 -2.87 5.28
C GLU A 76 6.99 -4.07 5.20
N LEU A 77 6.02 -4.04 4.29
CA LEU A 77 5.13 -5.17 4.04
C LEU A 77 5.84 -6.28 3.28
N ALA A 78 6.72 -5.92 2.33
CA ALA A 78 7.51 -6.89 1.59
C ALA A 78 8.48 -7.67 2.49
N GLU A 79 9.03 -7.04 3.52
CA GLU A 79 9.92 -7.69 4.50
C GLU A 79 9.19 -8.73 5.37
N GLN A 80 7.87 -8.62 5.51
CA GLN A 80 7.04 -9.60 6.22
C GLN A 80 6.74 -10.84 5.36
N LEU A 81 7.05 -10.83 4.06
CA LEU A 81 6.80 -11.96 3.18
C LEU A 81 7.86 -13.04 3.39
N ASN A 82 7.43 -14.30 3.33
CA ASN A 82 8.34 -15.44 3.34
C ASN A 82 8.89 -15.70 1.93
N ASP A 83 10.18 -15.46 1.72
CA ASP A 83 10.87 -15.68 0.45
C ASP A 83 10.68 -17.10 -0.09
N VAL A 84 10.65 -18.11 0.78
CA VAL A 84 10.48 -19.52 0.37
C VAL A 84 9.12 -19.75 -0.28
N ASP A 85 8.07 -19.15 0.29
CA ASP A 85 6.71 -19.27 -0.23
C ASP A 85 6.57 -18.50 -1.55
N VAL A 86 7.16 -17.29 -1.63
CA VAL A 86 7.16 -16.48 -2.86
C VAL A 86 7.86 -17.21 -4.01
N VAL A 87 9.02 -17.83 -3.75
CA VAL A 87 9.75 -18.60 -4.76
C VAL A 87 8.96 -19.84 -5.18
N LYS A 88 8.35 -20.54 -4.23
CA LYS A 88 7.49 -21.70 -4.51
C LYS A 88 6.31 -21.30 -5.40
N ASP A 89 5.60 -20.23 -5.07
CA ASP A 89 4.46 -19.74 -5.86
C ASP A 89 4.89 -19.27 -7.26
N PHE A 90 6.01 -18.55 -7.36
CA PHE A 90 6.57 -18.17 -8.64
C PHE A 90 6.89 -19.40 -9.49
N SER A 91 7.51 -20.41 -8.89
CA SER A 91 7.86 -21.67 -9.57
C SER A 91 6.63 -22.41 -10.07
N ASN A 92 5.57 -22.51 -9.27
CA ASN A 92 4.30 -23.15 -9.65
C ASN A 92 3.60 -22.39 -10.79
N THR A 93 3.67 -21.06 -10.78
CA THR A 93 3.06 -20.20 -11.80
C THR A 93 3.82 -20.24 -13.13
N LYS A 94 5.16 -20.33 -13.06
CA LYS A 94 6.04 -20.45 -14.25
C LYS A 94 6.20 -21.88 -14.74
N ALA A 95 5.85 -22.89 -13.94
CA ALA A 95 5.92 -24.28 -14.32
C ALA A 95 4.95 -24.54 -15.49
N ARG A 96 5.52 -24.63 -16.70
CA ARG A 96 4.78 -25.18 -17.84
C ARG A 96 4.39 -26.61 -17.47
N LYS A 97 3.09 -26.92 -17.41
CA LYS A 97 2.60 -28.31 -17.28
C LYS A 97 3.05 -29.10 -18.52
N CYS A 98 4.26 -29.66 -18.47
CA CYS A 98 4.66 -30.67 -19.44
C CYS A 98 4.00 -31.98 -19.03
N ASN A 99 2.83 -32.27 -19.60
CA ASN A 99 2.23 -33.59 -19.51
C ASN A 99 3.13 -34.57 -20.28
N PHE A 100 4.03 -35.24 -19.57
CA PHE A 100 4.69 -36.44 -20.07
C PHE A 100 3.70 -37.60 -19.98
N ASN A 101 2.83 -37.72 -20.98
CA ASN A 101 2.09 -38.96 -21.20
C ASN A 101 3.08 -39.96 -21.80
N ARG A 102 3.34 -41.04 -21.06
CA ARG A 102 4.19 -42.16 -21.46
C ARG A 102 3.32 -43.35 -21.81
#